data_AF-A0A2M8G7J4-F1
#
_entry.id   AF-A0A2M8G7J4-F1
#
_cell.length_a   1.000
_cell.length_b   1.000
_cell.length_c   1.000
_cell.angle_alpha   90.00
_cell.angle_beta   90.00
_cell.angle_gamma   90.00
#
_symmetry.space_group_name_H-M   'P 1'
#
loop_
_entity.id
_entity.type
_entity.pdbx_description
1 polymer ?
#
loop_
_entity_poly.entity_id
_entity_poly.type
_entity_poly.pdbx_seq_one_letter_code
_entity_poly.pdbx_strand_id
1 'polypeptide(L)'
;MYSVVCDSCGNKCEVPFQPTSGKPVYCQECFKKSGGSDNKNTEQFKEQFDKLHVKLDQILKALTSVSPIKEARVETKTPKPKRAAKKRVAKK
;
A
#
# COMPACT_ATOMS: atom_id res chain seq x y z
N MET A 1 -20.27 -26.99 1.73
CA MET A 1 -18.87 -26.62 1.98
C MET A 1 -17.99 -27.79 1.56
N TYR A 2 -16.71 -27.56 1.23
CA TYR A 2 -15.77 -28.60 0.81
C TYR A 2 -14.73 -28.83 1.90
N SER A 3 -14.58 -30.08 2.34
CA SER A 3 -13.53 -30.48 3.30
C SER A 3 -12.19 -30.61 2.60
N VAL A 4 -11.19 -29.90 3.10
CA VAL A 4 -9.84 -29.82 2.54
C VAL A 4 -8.79 -29.80 3.65
N VAL A 5 -7.56 -30.14 3.31
CA VAL A 5 -6.41 -30.02 4.21
C VAL A 5 -5.65 -28.75 3.83
N CYS A 6 -5.36 -27.90 4.81
CA CYS A 6 -4.57 -26.69 4.59
C CYS A 6 -3.14 -27.04 4.19
N ASP A 7 -2.67 -26.50 3.08
CA ASP A 7 -1.32 -26.74 2.55
C ASP A 7 -0.22 -26.16 3.45
N SER A 8 -0.53 -25.07 4.18
CA SER A 8 0.43 -24.38 5.05
C SER A 8 0.55 -24.98 6.45
N CYS A 9 -0.53 -25.51 7.02
CA CYS A 9 -0.53 -25.99 8.42
C CYS A 9 -0.99 -27.42 8.61
N GLY A 10 -1.48 -28.10 7.57
CA GLY A 10 -1.92 -29.50 7.63
C GLY A 10 -3.27 -29.73 8.34
N ASN A 11 -3.93 -28.68 8.83
CA ASN A 11 -5.21 -28.81 9.51
C ASN A 11 -6.36 -29.03 8.52
N LYS A 12 -7.36 -29.81 8.93
CA LYS A 12 -8.63 -29.97 8.20
C LYS A 12 -9.45 -28.69 8.34
N CYS A 13 -9.91 -28.14 7.22
CA CYS A 13 -10.79 -26.98 7.19
C CYS A 13 -11.87 -27.14 6.13
N GLU A 14 -12.91 -26.31 6.24
CA GLU A 14 -14.00 -26.26 5.29
C GLU A 14 -13.94 -24.95 4.50
N VAL A 15 -13.99 -25.05 3.17
CA VAL A 15 -13.97 -23.90 2.27
C VAL A 15 -15.28 -23.80 1.47
N PRO A 16 -15.76 -22.59 1.15
CA PRO A 16 -17.00 -22.41 0.39
C PRO A 16 -16.83 -22.61 -1.13
N PHE A 17 -15.60 -22.80 -1.61
CA PHE A 17 -15.27 -22.97 -3.02
C PHE A 17 -14.70 -24.37 -3.27
N GLN A 18 -14.87 -24.87 -4.49
CA GLN A 18 -14.30 -26.15 -4.89
C GLN A 18 -12.78 -25.99 -5.06
N PRO A 19 -11.94 -26.80 -4.39
CA PRO A 19 -10.50 -26.76 -4.56
C PRO A 19 -10.12 -27.19 -5.98
N THR A 20 -9.24 -26.43 -6.62
CA THR A 20 -8.73 -26.73 -7.97
C THR A 20 -7.37 -27.40 -7.87
N SER A 21 -7.16 -28.49 -8.62
CA SER A 21 -5.86 -29.17 -8.69
C SER A 21 -4.76 -28.20 -9.14
N GLY A 22 -3.68 -28.14 -8.36
CA GLY A 22 -2.51 -27.29 -8.63
C GLY A 22 -2.52 -25.92 -7.95
N LYS A 23 -3.59 -25.50 -7.26
CA LYS A 23 -3.59 -24.30 -6.40
C LYS A 23 -3.63 -24.69 -4.92
N PRO A 24 -2.76 -24.11 -4.07
CA PRO A 24 -2.75 -24.43 -2.64
C PRO A 24 -4.00 -23.87 -1.97
N VAL A 25 -4.53 -24.64 -1.02
CA VAL A 25 -5.72 -24.26 -0.25
C VAL A 25 -5.29 -23.92 1.17
N TYR A 26 -5.75 -22.78 1.67
CA TYR A 26 -5.38 -22.28 3.00
C TYR A 26 -6.60 -22.17 3.90
N CYS A 27 -6.42 -22.50 5.19
CA CYS A 27 -7.42 -22.20 6.20
C CYS A 27 -7.52 -20.69 6.44
N GLN A 28 -8.60 -20.24 7.10
CA GLN A 28 -8.84 -18.83 7.37
C GLN A 28 -7.68 -18.14 8.11
N GLU A 29 -7.01 -18.86 9.00
CA GLU A 29 -5.88 -18.34 9.77
C GLU A 29 -4.63 -18.15 8.92
N CYS A 30 -4.27 -19.15 8.10
CA CYS A 30 -3.16 -19.07 7.17
C CYS A 30 -3.40 -17.99 6.11
N PHE A 31 -4.63 -17.90 5.59
CA PHE A 31 -5.00 -16.86 4.62
C PHE A 31 -4.88 -15.44 5.20
N LYS A 32 -5.29 -15.25 6.46
CA LYS A 32 -5.09 -13.98 7.17
C LYS A 32 -3.61 -13.66 7.36
N LYS A 33 -2.77 -14.65 7.69
CA LYS A 33 -1.32 -14.46 7.81
C LYS A 33 -0.65 -14.11 6.48
N SER A 34 -1.09 -14.69 5.36
CA SER A 34 -0.50 -14.43 4.05
C SER A 34 -1.03 -13.17 3.36
N GLY A 35 -2.27 -12.76 3.65
CA GLY A 35 -2.97 -11.69 2.92
C GLY A 35 -3.35 -10.47 3.76
N GLY A 36 -3.08 -10.48 5.06
CA GLY A 36 -3.52 -9.43 5.97
C GLY A 36 -2.47 -9.12 7.01
N SER A 37 -1.78 -7.99 6.82
CA SER A 37 -1.00 -7.29 7.84
C SER A 37 0.53 -7.44 7.79
N ASP A 38 1.12 -7.08 6.66
CA ASP A 38 2.47 -6.47 6.65
C ASP A 38 2.39 -4.94 6.55
N ASN A 39 1.39 -4.32 7.21
CA ASN A 39 1.41 -2.88 7.49
C ASN A 39 2.45 -2.50 8.56
N LYS A 40 3.31 -3.44 8.98
CA LYS A 40 4.43 -3.18 9.88
C LYS A 40 5.65 -2.59 9.19
N ASN A 41 5.73 -2.68 7.86
CA ASN A 41 6.86 -2.16 7.10
C ASN A 41 6.60 -0.75 6.53
N THR A 42 5.44 -0.14 6.76
CA THR A 42 5.17 1.21 6.26
C THR A 42 6.09 2.26 6.88
N GLU A 43 6.43 2.14 8.17
CA GLU A 43 7.32 3.09 8.84
C GLU A 43 8.79 2.89 8.46
N GLN A 44 9.23 1.63 8.39
CA GLN A 44 10.60 1.29 8.03
C GLN A 44 10.93 1.69 6.58
N PHE A 45 10.00 1.49 5.64
CA PHE A 45 10.18 1.96 4.26
C PHE A 45 10.12 3.49 4.14
N LYS A 46 9.41 4.19 5.02
CA LYS A 46 9.32 5.66 5.01
C LYS A 46 10.67 6.31 5.33
N GLU A 47 11.41 5.79 6.31
CA GLU A 47 12.76 6.26 6.64
C GLU A 47 13.77 5.97 5.52
N GLN A 48 13.63 4.84 4.84
CA GLN A 48 14.47 4.53 3.67
C GLN A 48 14.16 5.45 2.48
N PHE A 49 12.89 5.79 2.28
CA PHE A 49 12.47 6.70 1.20
C PHE A 49 12.93 8.14 1.44
N ASP A 50 12.88 8.63 2.67
CA ASP A 50 13.35 9.98 3.04
C ASP A 50 14.85 10.13 2.76
N LYS A 51 15.65 9.13 3.15
CA LYS A 51 17.09 9.06 2.84
C LYS A 51 17.37 9.01 1.33
N LEU A 52 16.50 8.37 0.55
CA LEU A 52 16.60 8.36 -0.92
C LEU A 52 16.30 9.75 -1.50
N HIS A 53 15.26 10.41 -1.02
CA HIS A 53 14.90 11.78 -1.43
C HIS A 53 16.07 12.75 -1.24
N VAL A 54 16.73 12.74 -0.07
CA VAL A 54 17.89 13.60 0.21
C VAL A 54 19.05 13.33 -0.77
N LYS A 55 19.31 12.06 -1.09
CA LYS A 55 20.35 11.68 -2.07
C LYS A 55 20.01 12.14 -3.47
N LEU A 56 18.74 12.03 -3.87
CA LEU A 56 18.27 12.53 -5.16
C LEU A 56 18.44 14.05 -5.24
N ASP A 57 18.15 14.80 -4.18
CA ASP A 57 18.40 16.25 -4.11
C ASP A 57 19.89 16.60 -4.22
N GLN A 58 20.78 15.83 -3.57
CA GLN A 58 22.23 16.01 -3.73
C GLN A 58 22.68 15.80 -5.17
N ILE A 59 22.15 14.78 -5.84
CA ILE A 59 22.45 14.50 -7.25
C ILE A 59 21.88 15.61 -8.14
N LEU A 60 20.63 16.01 -7.91
CA LEU A 60 19.99 17.12 -8.65
C LEU A 60 20.80 18.40 -8.47
N LYS A 61 21.27 18.73 -7.27
CA LYS A 61 22.13 19.88 -7.00
C LYS A 61 23.49 19.79 -7.72
N ALA A 62 24.06 18.59 -7.80
CA ALA A 62 25.32 18.37 -8.51
C ALA A 62 25.18 18.41 -10.04
N LEU A 63 24.02 18.02 -10.58
CA LEU A 63 23.76 18.04 -12.02
C LEU A 63 23.18 19.39 -12.51
N THR A 64 22.52 20.15 -11.64
CA THR A 64 22.00 21.50 -11.92
C THR A 64 23.04 22.61 -11.76
N SER A 65 24.32 22.28 -11.56
CA SER A 65 25.43 23.24 -11.69
C SER A 65 25.60 23.80 -13.11
N VAL A 66 24.67 23.49 -14.02
CA VAL A 66 24.43 24.24 -15.25
C VAL A 66 23.26 25.22 -15.01
N SER A 67 23.63 26.47 -14.70
CA SER A 67 22.86 27.73 -14.82
C SER A 67 22.01 28.21 -13.62
N PRO A 68 22.40 29.32 -12.96
CA PRO A 68 21.48 30.10 -12.15
C PRO A 68 20.56 30.92 -13.07
N ILE A 69 19.39 30.40 -13.43
CA ILE A 69 18.33 31.26 -13.96
C ILE A 69 17.56 31.78 -12.75
N LYS A 70 17.77 33.08 -12.47
CA LYS A 70 17.15 33.86 -11.40
C LYS A 70 15.66 33.53 -11.23
N GLU A 71 15.30 33.19 -10.00
CA GLU A 71 13.94 33.07 -9.51
C GLU A 71 13.15 34.36 -9.74
N ALA A 72 12.16 34.32 -10.64
CA ALA A 72 11.05 35.25 -10.66
C ALA A 72 9.84 34.57 -10.02
N ARG A 73 9.65 34.88 -8.74
CA ARG A 73 8.42 34.85 -7.92
C ARG A 73 7.13 34.46 -8.66
N VAL A 74 6.54 33.31 -8.29
CA VAL A 74 5.09 33.08 -8.43
C VAL A 74 4.54 32.48 -7.13
N GLU A 75 3.91 33.34 -6.33
CA GLU A 75 2.97 32.93 -5.29
C GLU A 75 1.72 32.36 -5.98
N THR A 76 1.62 31.05 -6.10
CA THR A 76 0.36 30.38 -6.44
C THR A 76 -0.32 29.90 -5.16
N LYS A 77 -1.24 30.74 -4.69
CA LYS A 77 -2.24 30.39 -3.69
C LYS A 77 -3.06 29.21 -4.23
N THR A 78 -2.89 28.02 -3.67
CA THR A 78 -3.74 26.87 -4.01
C THR A 78 -5.06 26.95 -3.23
N PRO A 79 -6.22 26.99 -3.92
CA PRO A 79 -7.52 26.91 -3.25
C PRO A 79 -7.76 25.49 -2.72
N LYS A 80 -8.10 25.43 -1.43
CA LYS A 80 -8.48 24.23 -0.67
C LYS A 80 -9.67 23.52 -1.33
N PRO A 81 -9.55 22.26 -1.82
CA PRO A 81 -10.72 21.51 -2.27
C PRO A 81 -11.54 21.07 -1.06
N LYS A 82 -12.66 21.78 -0.81
CA LYS A 82 -13.71 21.35 0.11
C LYS A 82 -14.40 20.14 -0.50
N ARG A 83 -13.97 18.93 -0.12
CA ARG A 83 -14.63 17.70 -0.55
C ARG A 83 -15.94 17.53 0.21
N ALA A 84 -17.01 17.40 -0.58
CA ALA A 84 -18.40 17.36 -0.17
C ALA A 84 -18.72 16.26 0.85
N ALA A 85 -19.50 16.62 1.86
CA ALA A 85 -20.20 15.70 2.74
C ALA A 85 -21.25 14.91 1.92
N LYS A 86 -21.03 13.61 1.74
CA LYS A 86 -22.04 12.71 1.17
C LYS A 86 -22.99 12.24 2.28
N LYS A 87 -24.27 12.58 2.08
CA LYS A 87 -25.44 12.11 2.84
C LYS A 87 -25.39 10.59 3.07
N ARG A 88 -25.60 10.16 4.32
CA ARG A 88 -26.08 8.80 4.62
C ARG A 88 -27.60 8.87 4.66
N VAL A 89 -28.24 8.27 3.66
CA VAL A 89 -29.67 7.94 3.69
C VAL A 89 -29.82 6.71 4.56
N ALA A 90 -30.58 6.83 5.66
CA ALA A 90 -31.05 5.72 6.47
C ALA A 90 -32.02 4.88 5.63
N LYS A 91 -31.74 3.58 5.50
CA LYS A 91 -32.65 2.63 4.85
C LYS A 91 -33.46 1.93 5.94
N LYS A 92 -34.77 2.03 5.74
CA LYS A 92 -35.91 1.49 6.47
C LYS A 92 -35.89 -0.03 6.56
#